data_AF-A0A9D8GXD7-F1
#
_entry.id   AF-A0A9D8GXD7-F1
#
_cell.length_a   1.000
_cell.length_b   1.000
_cell.length_c   1.000
_cell.angle_alpha   90.00
_cell.angle_beta   90.00
_cell.angle_gamma   90.00
#
_symmetry.space_group_name_H-M   'P 1'
#
loop_
_entity.id
_entity.type
_entity.pdbx_description
1 polymer ?
#
loop_
_entity_poly.entity_id
_entity_poly.type
_entity_poly.pdbx_seq_one_letter_code
_entity_poly.pdbx_strand_id
1 'polypeptide(L)'
;ALDVTIQAQILDLMRELQDKYGTAIILITHDMGVVAENADRVVVMYAGRKVEEADAAELFDNPGHPYTKGLLGSIPHLDTAARAGATRPRLAEIKGMVPSLFNLPTGCSFAPRCALASDRCRAERPPLEEHRPGHWIACWHADRAMAGQA
;
A
#
# COMPACT_ATOMS: atom_id res chain seq x y z
N ALA A 1 19.65 -2.18 8.44
CA ALA A 1 18.74 -3.25 7.99
C ALA A 1 19.15 -4.54 8.68
N LEU A 2 18.18 -5.35 9.11
CA LEU A 2 18.42 -6.71 9.59
C LEU A 2 18.58 -7.64 8.38
N ASP A 3 19.35 -8.72 8.54
CA ASP A 3 19.40 -9.79 7.55
C ASP A 3 18.02 -10.42 7.37
N VAL A 4 17.66 -10.82 6.14
CA VAL A 4 16.32 -11.37 5.81
C VAL A 4 16.00 -12.59 6.68
N THR A 5 16.99 -13.42 6.98
CA THR A 5 16.83 -14.61 7.83
C THR A 5 16.52 -14.24 9.27
N ILE A 6 17.21 -13.22 9.80
CA ILE A 6 16.98 -12.73 11.17
C ILE A 6 15.64 -12.01 11.26
N GLN A 7 15.25 -11.26 10.23
CA GLN A 7 13.94 -10.62 10.17
C GLN A 7 12.81 -11.64 10.27
N ALA A 8 12.87 -12.74 9.52
CA ALA A 8 11.89 -13.82 9.60
C ALA A 8 11.81 -14.41 11.01
N GLN A 9 12.95 -14.74 11.63
CA GLN A 9 13.00 -15.28 12.99
C GLN A 9 12.39 -14.33 14.04
N ILE A 10 12.63 -13.01 13.90
CA ILE A 10 12.04 -12.02 14.80
C ILE A 10 10.52 -11.95 14.62
N LEU A 11 10.04 -11.98 13.36
CA LEU A 11 8.61 -11.94 13.07
C LEU A 11 7.89 -13.19 13.59
N ASP A 12 8.49 -14.38 13.42
CA ASP A 12 7.94 -15.63 13.95
C ASP A 12 7.85 -15.58 15.48
N LEU A 13 8.92 -15.14 16.15
CA LEU A 13 8.91 -14.97 17.60
C LEU A 13 7.84 -13.97 18.05
N MET A 14 7.66 -12.86 17.32
CA MET A 14 6.62 -11.89 17.62
C MET A 14 5.22 -12.51 17.54
N ARG A 15 4.94 -13.35 16.53
CA ARG A 15 3.66 -14.08 16.42
C ARG A 15 3.48 -15.08 17.56
N GLU A 16 4.50 -15.87 17.88
CA GLU A 16 4.43 -16.80 19.01
C GLU A 16 4.11 -16.09 20.33
N LEU A 17 4.70 -14.91 20.56
CA LEU A 17 4.41 -14.09 21.73
C LEU A 17 2.99 -13.51 21.69
N GLN A 18 2.51 -13.11 20.52
CA GLN A 18 1.14 -12.64 20.33
C GLN A 18 0.13 -13.73 20.74
N ASP A 19 0.30 -14.94 20.20
CA ASP A 19 -0.57 -16.09 20.46
C ASP A 19 -0.51 -16.52 21.94
N LYS A 20 0.70 -16.54 22.50
CA LYS A 20 0.91 -16.96 23.89
C LYS A 20 0.27 -16.02 24.90
N TYR A 21 0.29 -14.71 24.64
CA TYR A 21 -0.20 -13.70 25.60
C TYR A 21 -1.53 -13.06 25.21
N GLY A 22 -2.10 -13.40 24.05
CA GLY A 22 -3.35 -12.82 23.55
C GLY A 22 -3.26 -11.30 23.34
N THR A 23 -2.10 -10.81 22.91
CA THR A 23 -1.85 -9.37 22.71
C THR A 23 -2.10 -8.97 21.26
N ALA A 24 -2.15 -7.65 20.99
CA ALA A 24 -2.17 -7.13 19.62
C ALA A 24 -0.76 -6.61 19.26
N ILE A 25 -0.39 -6.74 17.98
CA ILE A 25 0.87 -6.20 17.44
C ILE A 25 0.54 -5.16 16.37
N ILE A 26 1.17 -3.99 16.49
CA ILE A 26 1.17 -2.98 15.42
C ILE A 26 2.56 -2.98 14.81
N LEU A 27 2.66 -3.47 13.58
CA LEU A 27 3.90 -3.49 12.82
C LEU A 27 3.96 -2.26 11.89
N ILE A 28 5.09 -1.54 11.93
CA ILE A 28 5.37 -0.43 11.02
C ILE A 28 6.50 -0.87 10.09
N THR A 29 6.20 -1.03 8.81
CA THR A 29 7.17 -1.45 7.80
C THR A 29 6.91 -0.75 6.46
N HIS A 30 7.94 -0.69 5.62
CA HIS A 30 7.85 -0.25 4.23
C HIS A 30 7.84 -1.44 3.25
N ASP A 31 8.05 -2.65 3.76
CA ASP A 31 8.14 -3.87 2.97
C ASP A 31 6.77 -4.55 2.90
N MET A 32 6.16 -4.52 1.73
CA MET A 32 4.86 -5.15 1.50
C MET A 32 4.93 -6.69 1.53
N GLY A 33 6.09 -7.31 1.29
CA GLY A 33 6.24 -8.76 1.45
C GLY A 33 6.07 -9.18 2.91
N VAL A 34 6.66 -8.41 3.83
CA VAL A 34 6.45 -8.62 5.27
C VAL A 34 4.99 -8.42 5.64
N VAL A 35 4.33 -7.39 5.10
CA VAL A 35 2.91 -7.13 5.35
C VAL A 35 2.05 -8.31 4.88
N ALA A 36 2.29 -8.82 3.67
CA ALA A 36 1.52 -9.91 3.06
C ALA A 36 1.49 -11.18 3.92
N GLU A 37 2.59 -11.46 4.62
CA GLU A 37 2.71 -12.67 5.43
C GLU A 37 2.23 -12.49 6.88
N ASN A 38 2.35 -11.28 7.44
CA ASN A 38 2.29 -11.05 8.90
C ASN A 38 1.11 -10.22 9.39
N ALA A 39 0.39 -9.52 8.51
CA ALA A 39 -0.66 -8.59 8.92
C ALA A 39 -2.06 -9.15 8.63
N ASP A 40 -2.97 -9.00 9.60
CA ASP A 40 -4.40 -9.25 9.36
C ASP A 40 -5.05 -8.04 8.67
N ARG A 41 -4.71 -6.83 9.13
CA ARG A 41 -5.21 -5.55 8.63
C ARG A 41 -4.06 -4.60 8.31
N VAL A 42 -4.20 -3.87 7.21
CA VAL A 42 -3.15 -2.99 6.69
C VAL A 42 -3.63 -1.55 6.65
N VAL A 43 -2.80 -0.62 7.11
CA VAL A 43 -3.01 0.82 6.95
C VAL A 43 -1.90 1.39 6.08
N VAL A 44 -2.23 1.83 4.88
CA VAL A 44 -1.30 2.49 3.98
C VAL A 44 -1.28 3.98 4.29
N MET A 45 -0.08 4.51 4.52
CA MET A 45 0.13 5.92 4.78
C MET A 45 0.92 6.60 3.67
N TYR A 46 0.55 7.83 3.33
CA TYR A 46 1.31 8.71 2.45
C TYR A 46 1.37 10.12 3.01
N ALA A 47 2.57 10.70 3.05
CA ALA A 47 2.81 12.07 3.53
C ALA A 47 2.15 12.37 4.90
N GLY A 48 2.29 11.41 5.85
CA GLY A 48 1.75 11.53 7.21
C GLY A 48 0.24 11.33 7.33
N ARG A 49 -0.43 10.80 6.30
CA ARG A 49 -1.88 10.54 6.31
C ARG A 49 -2.19 9.10 5.95
N LYS A 50 -3.19 8.52 6.61
CA LYS A 50 -3.85 7.29 6.16
C LYS A 50 -4.52 7.55 4.82
N VAL A 51 -4.16 6.76 3.81
CA VAL A 51 -4.74 6.86 2.46
C VAL A 51 -5.55 5.64 2.07
N GLU A 52 -5.31 4.50 2.72
CA GLU A 52 -6.06 3.27 2.52
C GLU A 52 -5.98 2.37 3.75
N GLU A 53 -7.06 1.66 4.08
CA GLU A 53 -7.07 0.58 5.07
C GLU A 53 -8.04 -0.52 4.63
N ALA A 54 -7.60 -1.77 4.75
CA ALA A 54 -8.42 -2.96 4.55
C ALA A 54 -7.79 -4.16 5.26
N ASP A 55 -8.51 -5.27 5.30
CA ASP A 55 -7.89 -6.58 5.56
C ASP A 55 -6.77 -6.82 4.53
N ALA A 56 -5.71 -7.51 4.94
CA ALA A 56 -4.54 -7.69 4.08
C ALA A 56 -4.93 -8.32 2.75
N ALA A 57 -5.68 -9.42 2.75
CA ALA A 57 -6.12 -10.08 1.51
C ALA A 57 -6.84 -9.10 0.55
N GLU A 58 -7.82 -8.34 1.03
CA GLU A 58 -8.57 -7.39 0.20
C GLU A 58 -7.68 -6.25 -0.32
N LEU A 59 -6.73 -5.76 0.48
CA LEU A 59 -5.79 -4.72 0.05
C LEU A 59 -4.88 -5.19 -1.10
N PHE A 60 -4.40 -6.44 -1.02
CA PHE A 60 -3.52 -7.02 -2.03
C PHE A 60 -4.28 -7.38 -3.32
N ASP A 61 -5.53 -7.84 -3.21
CA ASP A 61 -6.35 -8.23 -4.35
C ASP A 61 -7.04 -7.04 -5.03
N ASN A 62 -7.51 -6.06 -4.26
CA ASN A 62 -8.35 -4.96 -4.72
C ASN A 62 -7.85 -3.56 -4.30
N PRO A 63 -6.57 -3.19 -4.53
CA PRO A 63 -6.04 -1.90 -4.08
C PRO A 63 -6.80 -0.72 -4.72
N GLY A 64 -7.34 0.16 -3.88
CA GLY A 64 -8.22 1.23 -4.28
C GLY A 64 -7.59 2.62 -4.31
N HIS A 65 -6.45 2.85 -3.65
CA HIS A 65 -5.70 4.08 -3.80
C HIS A 65 -4.61 3.93 -4.88
N PRO A 66 -4.46 4.86 -5.85
CA PRO A 66 -3.42 4.77 -6.89
C PRO A 66 -1.98 4.66 -6.36
N TYR A 67 -1.73 5.17 -5.15
CA TYR A 67 -0.47 4.97 -4.44
C TYR A 67 -0.26 3.50 -4.02
N THR A 68 -1.24 2.88 -3.36
CA THR A 68 -1.19 1.48 -2.94
C THR A 68 -1.03 0.56 -4.13
N LYS A 69 -1.76 0.81 -5.23
CA LYS A 69 -1.61 0.07 -6.48
C LYS A 69 -0.19 0.19 -7.05
N GLY A 70 0.39 1.39 -6.97
CA GLY A 70 1.79 1.62 -7.33
C GLY A 70 2.76 0.84 -6.44
N LEU A 71 2.55 0.81 -5.12
CA LEU A 71 3.37 0.06 -4.18
C LEU A 71 3.36 -1.43 -4.50
N LEU A 72 2.17 -2.01 -4.70
CA LEU A 72 2.01 -3.43 -5.01
C LEU A 72 2.60 -3.77 -6.38
N GLY A 73 2.43 -2.91 -7.39
CA GLY A 73 3.04 -3.09 -8.72
C GLY A 73 4.56 -2.95 -8.75
N SER A 74 5.18 -2.42 -7.70
CA SER A 74 6.64 -2.38 -7.52
C SER A 74 7.20 -3.65 -6.85
N ILE A 75 6.35 -4.57 -6.37
CA ILE A 75 6.79 -5.81 -5.72
C ILE A 75 7.13 -6.85 -6.80
N PRO A 76 8.29 -7.51 -6.74
CA PRO A 76 8.63 -8.58 -7.67
C PRO A 76 7.76 -9.81 -7.44
N HIS A 77 6.94 -10.17 -8.44
CA HIS A 77 6.24 -11.44 -8.47
C HIS A 77 7.18 -12.56 -8.93
N LEU A 78 7.56 -13.45 -8.01
CA LEU A 78 8.48 -14.57 -8.31
C LEU A 78 7.85 -15.61 -9.26
N ASP A 79 6.53 -15.79 -9.20
CA ASP A 79 5.80 -16.78 -9.99
C ASP A 79 5.72 -16.46 -11.49
N THR A 80 5.67 -15.18 -11.87
CA THR A 80 5.61 -14.79 -13.29
C THR A 80 6.98 -14.86 -13.98
N ALA A 81 8.07 -14.70 -13.23
CA ALA A 81 9.43 -14.82 -13.75
C ALA A 81 9.87 -16.28 -13.99
N ALA A 82 9.25 -17.25 -13.31
CA ALA A 82 9.58 -18.67 -13.45
C ALA A 82 8.77 -19.38 -14.55
N ARG A 83 7.53 -18.95 -14.81
CA ARG A 83 6.61 -19.62 -15.77
C ARG A 83 6.77 -19.18 -17.22
N ALA A 84 7.36 -18.02 -17.46
CA ALA A 84 7.67 -17.55 -18.80
C ALA A 84 9.18 -17.50 -18.92
N GLY A 85 9.78 -18.24 -19.87
CA GLY A 85 11.14 -17.97 -20.36
C GLY A 85 11.27 -16.60 -21.05
N ALA A 86 10.48 -15.61 -20.61
CA ALA A 86 10.35 -14.27 -21.11
C ALA A 86 11.03 -13.31 -20.14
N THR A 87 11.60 -12.26 -20.72
CA THR A 87 12.16 -11.09 -20.05
C THR A 87 11.30 -10.68 -18.85
N ARG A 88 11.90 -10.60 -17.65
CA ARG A 88 11.20 -10.14 -16.44
C ARG A 88 10.39 -8.88 -16.78
N PRO A 89 9.06 -8.87 -16.54
CA PRO A 89 8.26 -7.66 -16.77
C PRO A 89 8.87 -6.52 -15.96
N ARG A 90 9.01 -5.34 -16.58
CA ARG A 90 9.52 -4.14 -15.88
C ARG A 90 8.59 -3.85 -14.71
N LEU A 91 9.18 -3.72 -13.51
CA LEU A 91 8.44 -3.30 -12.32
C LEU A 91 7.83 -1.91 -12.57
N ALA A 92 6.61 -1.71 -12.11
CA ALA A 92 5.96 -0.42 -12.21
C ALA A 92 6.60 0.54 -11.21
N GLU A 93 7.12 1.68 -11.69
CA GLU A 93 7.69 2.72 -10.84
C GLU A 93 6.68 3.85 -10.62
N ILE A 94 6.54 4.29 -9.37
CA ILE A 94 5.75 5.48 -9.04
C ILE A 94 6.58 6.72 -9.39
N LYS A 95 6.23 7.37 -10.51
CA LYS A 95 6.91 8.57 -11.02
C LYS A 95 6.96 9.73 -10.01
N GLY A 96 7.94 10.61 -10.18
CA GLY A 96 8.10 11.85 -9.41
C GLY A 96 8.65 11.65 -8.00
N MET A 97 8.77 12.74 -7.25
CA MET A 97 9.33 12.76 -5.89
C MET A 97 8.25 12.93 -4.82
N VAL A 98 8.48 12.37 -3.64
CA VAL A 98 7.61 12.58 -2.47
C VAL A 98 7.60 14.07 -2.13
N PRO A 99 6.43 14.70 -1.92
CA PRO A 99 6.35 16.10 -1.55
C PRO A 99 6.96 16.36 -0.18
N SER A 100 7.48 17.57 0.04
CA SER A 100 7.95 18.00 1.35
C SER A 100 6.79 18.05 2.36
N LEU A 101 7.00 17.51 3.55
CA LEU A 101 6.01 17.60 4.63
C LEU A 101 5.82 19.04 5.15
N PHE A 102 6.78 19.94 4.91
CA PHE A 102 6.68 21.36 5.24
C PHE A 102 5.84 22.16 4.24
N ASN A 103 5.64 21.63 3.03
CA ASN A 103 4.90 22.31 1.96
C ASN A 103 4.05 21.29 1.19
N LEU A 104 3.05 20.75 1.87
CA LEU A 104 2.13 19.78 1.27
C LEU A 104 1.17 20.50 0.30
N PRO A 105 0.80 19.83 -0.82
CA PRO A 105 -0.26 20.33 -1.69
C PRO A 105 -1.57 20.57 -0.94
N THR A 106 -2.34 21.56 -1.37
CA THR A 106 -3.66 21.90 -0.79
C THR A 106 -4.63 20.73 -0.82
N GLY A 107 -4.74 20.06 -1.97
CA GLY A 107 -5.61 18.90 -2.14
C GLY A 107 -4.99 17.56 -1.73
N CYS A 108 -5.20 16.53 -2.53
CA CYS A 108 -4.57 15.23 -2.35
C CYS A 108 -3.04 15.34 -2.45
N SER A 109 -2.34 14.91 -1.39
CA SER A 109 -0.88 14.95 -1.33
C SER A 109 -0.20 14.06 -2.38
N PHE A 110 -0.90 13.05 -2.91
CA PHE A 110 -0.41 12.17 -3.97
C PHE A 110 -0.71 12.70 -5.40
N ALA A 111 -1.53 13.75 -5.56
CA ALA A 111 -1.93 14.27 -6.87
C ALA A 111 -0.75 14.57 -7.83
N PRO A 112 0.41 15.10 -7.39
CA PRO A 112 1.54 15.35 -8.30
C PRO A 112 2.15 14.09 -8.93
N ARG A 113 1.89 12.91 -8.37
CA ARG A 113 2.44 11.61 -8.80
C ARG A 113 1.35 10.63 -9.27
N CYS A 114 0.10 11.02 -9.14
CA CYS A 114 -1.05 10.17 -9.43
C CYS A 114 -1.41 10.23 -10.91
N ALA A 115 -1.48 9.08 -11.57
CA ALA A 115 -1.95 8.99 -12.97
C ALA A 115 -3.42 9.38 -13.13
N LEU A 116 -4.22 9.28 -12.06
CA LEU A 116 -5.64 9.64 -12.01
C LEU A 116 -5.90 11.05 -11.45
N ALA A 117 -4.87 11.88 -11.33
CA ALA A 117 -5.03 13.23 -10.79
C ALA A 117 -6.02 14.05 -11.65
N SER A 118 -7.01 14.64 -10.98
CA SER A 118 -7.97 15.60 -11.55
C SER A 118 -7.83 16.97 -10.89
N ASP A 119 -8.51 17.99 -11.42
CA ASP A 119 -8.51 19.32 -10.80
C ASP A 119 -9.06 19.29 -9.37
N ARG A 120 -10.09 18.47 -9.11
CA ARG A 120 -10.59 18.24 -7.75
C ARG A 120 -9.53 17.66 -6.82
N CYS A 121 -8.68 16.76 -7.31
CA CYS A 121 -7.56 16.22 -6.52
C CYS A 121 -6.54 17.30 -6.14
N ARG A 122 -6.39 18.35 -6.95
CA ARG A 122 -5.44 19.45 -6.69
C ARG A 122 -6.03 20.50 -5.76
N ALA A 123 -7.34 20.75 -5.87
CA ALA A 123 -8.06 21.74 -5.09
C ALA A 123 -8.49 21.23 -3.70
N GLU A 124 -8.94 19.98 -3.61
CA GLU A 124 -9.58 19.41 -2.43
C GLU A 124 -8.93 18.10 -2.00
N ARG A 125 -8.88 17.90 -0.68
CA ARG A 125 -8.42 16.65 -0.11
C ARG A 125 -9.59 15.65 -0.06
N PRO A 126 -9.42 14.43 -0.59
CA PRO A 126 -10.44 13.40 -0.44
C PRO A 126 -10.60 13.01 1.04
N PRO A 127 -11.84 12.89 1.55
CA PRO A 127 -12.09 12.28 2.84
C PRO A 127 -11.75 10.79 2.79
N LEU A 128 -11.49 10.20 3.95
CA LEU A 128 -11.37 8.75 4.07
C LEU A 128 -12.78 8.17 4.19
N GLU A 129 -13.23 7.44 3.17
CA GLU A 129 -14.57 6.87 3.09
C GLU A 129 -14.50 5.36 2.89
N GLU A 130 -15.55 4.65 3.32
CA GLU A 130 -15.68 3.21 3.15
C GLU A 130 -16.28 2.92 1.76
N HIS A 131 -15.50 2.29 0.88
CA HIS A 131 -15.94 1.96 -0.49
C HIS A 131 -16.45 0.51 -0.60
N ARG A 132 -16.01 -0.36 0.30
CA ARG A 132 -16.49 -1.73 0.51
C ARG A 132 -16.47 -2.02 2.02
N PRO A 133 -17.23 -3.00 2.53
CA PRO A 133 -17.20 -3.33 3.95
C PRO A 133 -15.77 -3.59 4.44
N GLY A 134 -15.30 -2.80 5.41
CA GLY A 134 -13.95 -2.88 5.96
C GLY A 134 -12.85 -2.22 5.11
N HIS A 135 -13.16 -1.66 3.94
CA HIS A 135 -12.18 -1.08 3.01
C HIS A 135 -12.37 0.44 2.89
N TRP A 136 -11.46 1.17 3.53
CA TRP A 136 -11.46 2.61 3.64
C TRP A 136 -10.42 3.23 2.72
N ILE A 137 -10.81 4.19 1.87
CA ILE A 137 -9.93 4.80 0.87
C ILE A 137 -10.10 6.31 0.91
N ALA A 138 -8.99 7.05 0.88
CA ALA A 138 -8.99 8.50 0.76
C ALA A 138 -8.68 8.92 -0.69
N CYS A 139 -9.61 8.68 -1.62
CA CYS A 139 -9.42 8.97 -3.04
C CYS A 139 -10.72 9.35 -3.75
N TRP A 140 -10.71 10.45 -4.51
CA TRP A 140 -11.83 10.82 -5.40
C TRP A 140 -12.07 9.84 -6.56
N HIS A 141 -11.08 8.98 -6.87
CA HIS A 141 -11.11 8.05 -8.00
C HIS A 141 -10.91 6.59 -7.55
N ALA A 142 -11.31 6.27 -6.31
CA ALA A 142 -11.15 4.91 -5.75
C ALA A 142 -11.77 3.83 -6.64
N ASP A 143 -13.02 4.04 -7.11
CA ASP A 143 -13.72 3.09 -7.96
C ASP A 143 -13.00 2.84 -9.30
N ARG A 144 -12.41 3.89 -9.88
CA ARG A 144 -11.61 3.78 -11.11
C ARG A 144 -10.30 3.04 -10.87
N ALA A 145 -9.65 3.28 -9.74
CA ALA A 145 -8.42 2.60 -9.37
C ALA A 145 -8.64 1.10 -9.15
N MET A 146 -9.71 0.75 -8.40
CA MET A 146 -10.16 -0.63 -8.17
C MET A 146 -10.58 -1.33 -9.48
N ALA A 147 -11.24 -0.63 -10.40
CA ALA A 147 -11.64 -1.17 -11.70
C ALA A 147 -10.47 -1.40 -12.68
N GLY A 148 -9.22 -1.22 -12.26
CA GLY A 148 -8.05 -1.45 -13.13
C GLY A 148 -7.71 -0.27 -14.04
N GLN A 149 -8.48 0.82 -14.05
CA GLN A 149 -8.38 1.92 -15.01
C GLN A 149 -7.43 3.03 -14.52
N ALA A 150 -6.19 2.67 -14.19
CA ALA A 150 -5.15 3.57 -13.67
C ALA A 150 -4.01 3.80 -14.65
#